data_AF-A0A1H7TNE4-F1
#
_entry.id   AF-A0A1H7TNE4-F1
#
_cell.length_a   1.000
_cell.length_b   1.000
_cell.length_c   1.000
_cell.angle_alpha   90.00
_cell.angle_beta   90.00
_cell.angle_gamma   90.00
#
_symmetry.space_group_name_H-M   'P 1'
#
loop_
_entity.id
_entity.type
_entity.pdbx_description
1 polymer ?
#
loop_
_entity_poly.entity_id
_entity_poly.type
_entity_poly.pdbx_seq_one_letter_code
_entity_poly.pdbx_strand_id
1 'polypeptide(L)'
;MSAAERAKEQLVNWPDLTGSQSSCGTGSALCFDGREIVHFHSGPQVDVQLTPAAIARHDERLRESTAVRLHPGSGWATVLVECDTDIDLLSTLVSVALQAHSAQRPAPAATPCNLDRTTILRPEAPQRAAESRGMLRGLRRRGIVRHRHAA
;
A
#
# COMPACT_ATOMS: atom_id res chain seq x y z
N MET A 1 -29.23 0.03 0.12
CA MET A 1 -28.05 0.53 0.85
C MET A 1 -26.85 -0.30 0.41
N SER A 2 -25.78 0.33 -0.04
CA SER A 2 -24.54 -0.33 -0.48
C SER A 2 -23.67 -0.75 0.71
N ALA A 3 -22.65 -1.58 0.47
CA ALA A 3 -21.68 -1.94 1.51
C ALA A 3 -20.86 -0.73 1.98
N ALA A 4 -20.45 0.16 1.06
CA ALA A 4 -19.77 1.41 1.39
C ALA A 4 -20.63 2.35 2.26
N GLU A 5 -21.93 2.45 1.99
CA GLU A 5 -22.88 3.23 2.82
C GLU A 5 -22.98 2.65 4.24
N ARG A 6 -23.10 1.32 4.37
CA ARG A 6 -23.10 0.65 5.69
C ARG A 6 -21.79 0.88 6.44
N ALA A 7 -20.67 0.79 5.75
CA ALA A 7 -19.35 1.02 6.35
C ALA A 7 -19.24 2.45 6.89
N LYS A 8 -19.73 3.44 6.13
CA LYS A 8 -19.79 4.84 6.56
C LYS A 8 -20.66 5.01 7.81
N GLU A 9 -21.85 4.41 7.84
CA GLU A 9 -22.74 4.44 9.01
C GLU A 9 -22.09 3.82 10.24
N GLN A 10 -21.28 2.76 10.09
CA GLN A 10 -20.54 2.19 11.22
C GLN A 10 -19.43 3.12 11.69
N LEU A 11 -18.62 3.63 10.76
CA LEU A 11 -17.43 4.43 11.08
C LEU A 11 -17.78 5.82 11.64
N VAL A 12 -18.90 6.43 11.25
CA VAL A 12 -19.32 7.73 11.81
C VAL A 12 -19.65 7.65 13.31
N ASN A 13 -19.92 6.45 13.83
CA ASN A 13 -20.18 6.22 15.24
C ASN A 13 -18.89 6.00 16.05
N TRP A 14 -17.71 6.04 15.43
CA TRP A 14 -16.45 5.90 16.14
C TRP A 14 -16.10 7.23 16.84
N PRO A 15 -15.71 7.20 18.13
CA PRO A 15 -15.54 8.41 18.93
C PRO A 15 -14.40 9.32 18.47
N ASP A 16 -13.39 8.74 17.82
CA ASP A 16 -12.22 9.47 17.33
C ASP A 16 -12.45 10.11 15.94
N LEU A 17 -13.58 9.80 15.30
CA LEU A 17 -13.87 10.25 13.94
C LEU A 17 -14.94 11.34 13.93
N THR A 18 -14.70 12.37 13.11
CA THR A 18 -15.69 13.40 12.81
C THR A 18 -16.03 13.38 11.34
N GLY A 19 -17.31 13.36 10.99
CA GLY A 19 -17.77 13.45 9.61
C GLY A 19 -17.63 14.86 9.03
N SER A 20 -17.17 14.96 7.78
CA SER A 20 -17.11 16.19 7.01
C SER A 20 -17.47 15.95 5.54
N GLN A 21 -17.59 17.04 4.76
CA GLN A 21 -17.52 16.93 3.31
C GLN A 21 -16.07 16.65 2.91
N SER A 22 -15.88 15.87 1.83
CA SER A 22 -14.54 15.60 1.32
C SER A 22 -13.94 16.84 0.68
N SER A 23 -12.68 17.14 0.99
CA SER A 23 -11.91 18.21 0.32
C SER A 23 -11.74 18.00 -1.19
N CYS A 24 -11.86 16.76 -1.68
CA CYS A 24 -11.80 16.45 -3.12
C CYS A 24 -13.04 16.88 -3.90
N GLY A 25 -14.07 17.41 -3.23
CA GLY A 25 -15.31 17.88 -3.86
C GLY A 25 -16.31 16.77 -4.20
N THR A 26 -16.00 15.50 -3.89
CA THR A 26 -16.89 14.36 -4.12
C THR A 26 -17.11 13.56 -2.84
N GLY A 27 -18.38 13.33 -2.51
CA GLY A 27 -18.79 12.47 -1.40
C GLY A 27 -18.51 13.08 -0.02
N SER A 28 -18.11 12.23 0.93
CA SER A 28 -17.92 12.63 2.34
C SER A 28 -16.63 12.06 2.92
N ALA A 29 -16.05 12.77 3.87
CA ALA A 29 -14.84 12.36 4.55
C ALA A 29 -15.07 12.09 6.04
N LEU A 30 -14.17 11.30 6.63
CA LEU A 30 -14.02 11.17 8.07
C LEU A 30 -12.65 11.70 8.47
N CYS A 31 -12.65 12.49 9.54
CA CYS A 31 -11.47 13.18 10.04
C CYS A 31 -11.05 12.64 11.40
N PHE A 32 -9.74 12.60 11.63
CA PHE A 32 -9.10 12.38 12.92
C PHE A 32 -8.21 13.59 13.25
N ASP A 33 -8.43 14.23 14.39
CA ASP A 33 -7.72 15.46 14.81
C ASP A 33 -7.67 16.54 13.70
N GLY A 34 -8.81 16.75 13.04
CA GLY A 34 -8.97 17.71 11.93
C GLY A 34 -8.33 17.29 10.60
N ARG A 35 -7.76 16.08 10.50
CA ARG A 35 -7.17 15.53 9.27
C ARG A 35 -8.11 14.53 8.64
N GLU A 36 -8.42 14.71 7.36
CA GLU A 36 -9.18 13.70 6.61
C GLU A 36 -8.35 12.43 6.48
N ILE A 37 -8.87 11.32 6.98
CA ILE A 37 -8.21 10.00 6.92
C ILE A 37 -9.02 8.96 6.16
N VAL A 38 -10.31 9.21 5.90
CA VAL A 38 -11.16 8.36 5.05
C VAL A 38 -11.96 9.24 4.10
N HIS A 39 -11.96 8.93 2.81
CA HIS A 39 -12.86 9.53 1.82
C HIS A 39 -13.78 8.46 1.25
N PHE A 40 -15.08 8.71 1.31
CA PHE A 40 -16.10 7.95 0.61
C PHE A 40 -16.43 8.67 -0.69
N HIS A 41 -16.09 8.07 -1.81
CA HIS A 41 -16.43 8.58 -3.14
C HIS A 41 -17.80 8.07 -3.58
N SER A 42 -18.27 8.48 -4.77
CA SER A 42 -19.46 7.88 -5.37
C SER A 42 -19.21 6.41 -5.73
N GLY A 43 -19.86 5.48 -5.04
CA GLY A 43 -19.79 4.04 -5.34
C GLY A 43 -19.03 3.22 -4.29
N PRO A 44 -18.39 2.10 -4.67
CA PRO A 44 -17.76 1.18 -3.73
C PRO A 44 -16.34 1.62 -3.30
N GLN A 45 -15.80 2.68 -3.91
CA GLN A 45 -14.42 3.11 -3.65
C GLN A 45 -14.34 3.99 -2.41
N VAL A 46 -13.49 3.57 -1.48
CA VAL A 46 -13.19 4.29 -0.25
C VAL A 46 -11.68 4.46 -0.14
N ASP A 47 -11.19 5.70 -0.07
CA ASP A 47 -9.78 5.96 0.16
C ASP A 47 -9.48 6.08 1.64
N VAL A 48 -8.41 5.43 2.10
CA VAL A 48 -7.90 5.53 3.48
C VAL A 48 -6.49 6.09 3.46
N GLN A 49 -6.24 7.14 4.24
CA GLN A 49 -4.93 7.76 4.34
C GLN A 49 -4.02 6.93 5.24
N LEU A 50 -3.10 6.19 4.62
CA LEU A 50 -2.10 5.42 5.31
C LEU A 50 -0.75 6.11 5.20
N THR A 51 -0.09 6.29 6.34
CA THR A 51 1.25 6.86 6.36
C THR A 51 2.23 5.92 5.66
N PRO A 52 3.33 6.41 5.06
CA PRO A 52 4.29 5.54 4.37
C PRO A 52 4.82 4.40 5.25
N ALA A 53 5.00 4.66 6.55
CA ALA A 53 5.41 3.66 7.52
C ALA A 53 4.34 2.58 7.77
N ALA A 54 3.05 2.96 7.73
CA ALA A 54 1.94 2.01 7.84
C ALA A 54 1.83 1.14 6.58
N ILE A 55 1.95 1.74 5.39
CA ILE A 55 1.98 1.01 4.12
C ILE A 55 3.13 0.00 4.12
N ALA A 56 4.35 0.42 4.46
CA ALA A 56 5.51 -0.46 4.48
C ALA A 56 5.36 -1.64 5.46
N ARG A 57 4.72 -1.41 6.62
CA ARG A 57 4.49 -2.45 7.64
C ARG A 57 3.48 -3.52 7.19
N HIS A 58 2.55 -3.14 6.32
CA HIS A 58 1.44 -4.01 5.88
C HIS A 58 1.50 -4.35 4.38
N ASP A 59 2.59 -4.01 3.69
CA ASP A 59 2.70 -4.05 2.23
C ASP A 59 2.33 -5.41 1.63
N GLU A 60 2.85 -6.51 2.20
CA GLU A 60 2.54 -7.87 1.74
C GLU A 60 1.03 -8.16 1.78
N ARG A 61 0.40 -7.94 2.94
CA ARG A 61 -1.05 -8.16 3.12
C ARG A 61 -1.90 -7.23 2.26
N LEU A 62 -1.46 -5.98 2.06
CA LEU A 62 -2.16 -5.02 1.22
C LEU A 62 -2.10 -5.43 -0.26
N ARG A 63 -0.99 -6.02 -0.71
CA ARG A 63 -0.82 -6.53 -2.09
C ARG A 63 -1.56 -7.83 -2.34
N GLU A 64 -1.73 -8.67 -1.34
CA GLU A 64 -2.52 -9.91 -1.43
C GLU A 64 -4.03 -9.63 -1.53
N SER A 65 -4.50 -8.49 -1.03
CA SER A 65 -5.91 -8.14 -1.06
C SER A 65 -6.33 -7.61 -2.44
N THR A 66 -7.26 -8.30 -3.08
CA THR A 66 -7.86 -7.85 -4.35
C THR A 66 -8.77 -6.64 -4.18
N ALA A 67 -9.23 -6.37 -2.95
CA ALA A 67 -10.04 -5.21 -2.63
C ALA A 67 -9.19 -3.94 -2.46
N VAL A 68 -7.87 -4.04 -2.32
CA VAL A 68 -6.99 -2.89 -2.07
C VAL A 68 -6.21 -2.50 -3.31
N ARG A 69 -6.14 -1.19 -3.58
CA ARG A 69 -5.30 -0.59 -4.61
C ARG A 69 -4.39 0.46 -3.98
N LEU A 70 -3.08 0.27 -4.14
CA LEU A 70 -2.08 1.22 -3.72
C LEU A 70 -1.63 2.08 -4.91
N HIS A 71 -1.49 3.38 -4.68
CA HIS A 71 -0.97 4.32 -5.68
C HIS A 71 0.40 4.85 -5.22
N PRO A 72 1.47 4.71 -6.01
CA PRO A 72 2.79 5.20 -5.63
C PRO A 72 2.76 6.69 -5.29
N GLY A 73 3.24 7.04 -4.09
CA GLY A 73 3.34 8.41 -3.62
C GLY A 73 2.00 9.10 -3.31
N SER A 74 0.87 8.38 -3.25
CA SER A 74 -0.41 8.97 -2.81
C SER A 74 -0.51 9.14 -1.30
N GLY A 75 0.02 8.20 -0.51
CA GLY A 75 -0.32 8.09 0.91
C GLY A 75 -1.78 7.66 1.17
N TRP A 76 -2.49 7.25 0.11
CA TRP A 76 -3.87 6.79 0.13
C TRP A 76 -3.98 5.39 -0.47
N ALA A 77 -4.60 4.49 0.28
CA ALA A 77 -5.01 3.17 -0.19
C ALA A 77 -6.49 3.22 -0.56
N THR A 78 -6.83 2.80 -1.78
CA THR A 78 -8.22 2.69 -2.22
C THR A 78 -8.73 1.28 -1.91
N VAL A 79 -9.84 1.19 -1.19
CA VAL A 79 -10.54 -0.06 -0.86
C VAL A 79 -11.82 -0.13 -1.68
N LEU A 80 -12.05 -1.25 -2.35
CA LEU A 80 -13.33 -1.60 -2.96
C LEU A 80 -14.20 -2.28 -1.91
N VAL A 81 -15.26 -1.61 -1.49
CA VAL A 81 -16.18 -2.07 -0.46
C VAL A 81 -17.46 -2.56 -1.11
N GLU A 82 -17.51 -3.85 -1.42
CA GLU A 82 -18.62 -4.49 -2.14
C GLU A 82 -19.38 -5.48 -1.24
N CYS A 83 -18.71 -6.06 -0.24
CA CYS A 83 -19.29 -7.02 0.70
C CYS A 83 -18.91 -6.75 2.16
N ASP A 84 -19.44 -7.56 3.08
CA ASP A 84 -19.22 -7.41 4.53
C ASP A 84 -17.76 -7.64 4.92
N THR A 85 -17.07 -8.57 4.26
CA THR A 85 -15.64 -8.79 4.48
C THR A 85 -14.80 -7.55 4.12
N ASP A 86 -15.23 -6.78 3.12
CA ASP A 86 -14.55 -5.53 2.77
C ASP A 86 -14.79 -4.43 3.81
N ILE A 87 -15.95 -4.45 4.48
CA ILE A 87 -16.25 -3.54 5.60
C ILE A 87 -15.32 -3.83 6.78
N ASP A 88 -15.09 -5.10 7.09
CA ASP A 88 -14.15 -5.51 8.15
C ASP A 88 -12.71 -5.12 7.81
N LEU A 89 -12.31 -5.31 6.54
CA LEU A 89 -11.03 -4.85 6.03
C LEU A 89 -10.88 -3.33 6.15
N LEU A 90 -11.88 -2.56 5.70
CA LEU A 90 -11.88 -1.11 5.81
C LEU A 90 -11.74 -0.68 7.27
N SER A 91 -12.53 -1.24 8.18
CA SER A 91 -12.49 -0.94 9.61
C SER A 91 -11.11 -1.21 10.22
N THR A 92 -10.47 -2.30 9.79
CA THR A 92 -9.09 -2.62 10.18
C THR A 92 -8.11 -1.56 9.68
N LEU A 93 -8.21 -1.15 8.42
CA LEU A 93 -7.34 -0.13 7.84
C LEU A 93 -7.54 1.25 8.48
N VAL A 94 -8.78 1.61 8.83
CA VAL A 94 -9.06 2.85 9.58
C VAL A 94 -8.42 2.81 10.96
N SER A 95 -8.46 1.67 11.65
CA SER A 95 -7.77 1.50 12.93
C SER A 95 -6.25 1.67 12.79
N VAL A 96 -5.66 1.10 11.74
CA VAL A 96 -4.23 1.28 11.42
C VAL A 96 -3.93 2.75 11.09
N ALA A 97 -4.80 3.43 10.35
CA ALA A 97 -4.65 4.86 10.05
C ALA A 97 -4.64 5.69 11.34
N LEU A 98 -5.62 5.47 12.23
CA LEU A 98 -5.72 6.15 13.52
C LEU A 98 -4.44 5.96 14.36
N GLN A 99 -3.95 4.71 14.48
CA GLN A 99 -2.71 4.42 15.21
C GLN A 99 -1.50 5.13 14.58
N ALA A 100 -1.40 5.12 13.25
CA ALA A 100 -0.29 5.72 12.53
C ALA A 100 -0.27 7.24 12.65
N HIS A 101 -1.44 7.90 12.57
CA HIS A 101 -1.57 9.35 12.71
C HIS A 101 -1.39 9.80 14.16
N SER A 102 -1.85 9.01 15.14
CA SER A 102 -1.62 9.28 16.57
C SER A 102 -0.14 9.25 16.96
N ALA A 103 0.65 8.41 16.29
CA ALA A 103 2.09 8.27 16.54
C ALA A 103 2.95 9.35 15.84
N GLN A 104 2.35 10.21 15.00
CA GLN A 104 3.08 11.18 14.19
C GLN A 104 2.90 12.61 14.71
N ARG A 105 3.98 13.40 14.64
CA ARG A 105 3.88 14.85 14.75
C ARG A 105 3.11 15.38 13.54
N PRO A 106 2.28 16.43 13.69
CA PRO A 106 1.58 17.09 12.57
C PRO A 106 2.43 17.19 11.30
N ALA A 107 2.09 16.35 10.31
CA ALA A 107 2.72 16.36 9.00
C ALA A 107 2.14 17.50 8.12
N PRO A 108 2.90 17.99 7.12
CA PRO A 108 2.47 19.05 6.21
C PRO A 108 1.27 18.63 5.34
N ALA A 109 0.75 19.60 4.58
CA ALA A 109 -0.56 19.66 3.90
C ALA A 109 -1.14 18.33 3.34
N ALA A 110 -2.48 18.26 3.36
CA ALA A 110 -3.26 17.15 2.84
C ALA A 110 -2.80 16.72 1.44
N THR A 111 -2.49 15.43 1.30
CA THR A 111 -2.15 14.84 -0.01
C THR A 111 -3.45 14.57 -0.75
N PRO A 112 -3.56 14.84 -2.07
CA PRO A 112 -4.78 14.58 -2.82
C PRO A 112 -5.15 13.09 -2.78
N CYS A 113 -6.45 12.80 -2.67
CA CYS A 113 -7.02 11.44 -2.73
C CYS A 113 -6.89 10.81 -4.13
N ASN A 114 -7.34 9.56 -4.29
CA ASN A 114 -7.21 8.79 -5.52
C ASN A 114 -8.44 8.86 -6.46
N LEU A 115 -9.40 9.76 -6.24
CA LEU A 115 -10.67 9.85 -7.03
C LEU A 115 -10.47 9.80 -8.57
N ASP A 116 -9.42 10.44 -9.10
CA ASP A 116 -9.10 10.43 -10.55
C ASP A 116 -7.89 9.56 -10.91
N ARG A 117 -7.32 8.86 -9.91
CA ARG A 117 -6.08 8.11 -10.09
C ARG A 117 -6.41 6.71 -10.56
N THR A 118 -6.24 6.48 -11.86
CA THR A 118 -6.37 5.13 -12.42
C THR A 118 -5.00 4.44 -12.45
N THR A 119 -4.82 3.36 -11.68
CA THR A 119 -3.66 2.48 -11.86
C THR A 119 -4.02 1.40 -12.86
N ILE A 120 -3.39 1.42 -14.04
CA ILE A 120 -3.30 0.23 -14.88
C ILE A 120 -2.31 -0.69 -14.17
N LEU A 121 -2.80 -1.69 -13.44
CA LEU A 121 -1.96 -2.78 -12.93
C LEU A 121 -1.38 -3.51 -14.14
N ARG A 122 -0.16 -3.15 -14.55
CA ARG A 122 0.63 -4.06 -15.36
C ARG A 122 1.03 -5.20 -14.42
N PRO A 123 0.66 -6.46 -14.70
CA PRO A 123 1.18 -7.58 -13.94
C PRO A 123 2.70 -7.50 -13.99
N GLU A 124 3.35 -7.42 -12.83
CA GLU A 124 4.81 -7.53 -12.79
C GLU A 124 5.18 -8.88 -13.40
N ALA A 125 5.91 -8.83 -14.53
CA ALA A 125 6.43 -10.03 -15.14
C ALA A 125 7.27 -10.77 -14.10
N PRO A 126 7.15 -12.11 -13.99
CA PRO A 126 7.85 -12.87 -12.97
C PRO A 126 9.35 -12.59 -13.09
N GLN A 127 9.92 -12.03 -12.02
CA GLN A 127 11.34 -11.85 -11.88
C GLN A 127 11.95 -13.24 -11.95
N ARG A 128 12.50 -13.60 -13.14
CA ARG A 128 13.29 -14.83 -13.27
C ARG A 128 14.40 -14.71 -12.24
N ALA A 129 14.33 -15.54 -11.21
CA ALA A 129 15.43 -15.82 -10.32
C ALA A 129 16.65 -16.08 -11.21
N ALA A 130 17.60 -15.16 -11.20
CA ALA A 130 18.88 -15.35 -11.83
C ALA A 130 19.61 -16.42 -11.00
N GLU A 131 19.34 -17.68 -11.33
CA GLU A 131 20.11 -18.82 -10.91
C GLU A 131 21.57 -18.58 -11.34
N SER A 132 22.40 -18.10 -10.42
CA SER A 132 23.84 -18.10 -10.59
C SER A 132 24.35 -19.54 -10.41
N ARG A 133 24.12 -20.38 -11.40
CA ARG A 133 24.71 -21.72 -11.51
C ARG A 133 25.90 -21.70 -12.46
N GLY A 134 27.09 -21.65 -11.85
CA GLY A 134 28.28 -22.41 -12.24
C GLY A 134 28.90 -22.15 -13.61
N MET A 135 29.99 -21.38 -13.62
CA MET A 135 31.05 -21.56 -14.62
C MET A 135 32.35 -21.97 -13.93
N LEU A 136 32.56 -23.28 -13.84
CA LEU A 136 33.87 -23.88 -13.56
C LEU A 136 34.86 -23.43 -14.64
N ARG A 137 35.74 -22.49 -14.27
CA ARG A 137 36.86 -22.07 -15.11
C ARG A 137 37.87 -23.22 -15.25
N GLY A 138 37.80 -23.89 -16.39
CA GLY A 138 38.94 -24.05 -17.31
C GLY A 138 40.15 -24.83 -16.80
N LEU A 139 40.21 -26.10 -17.20
CA LEU A 139 41.44 -26.89 -17.38
C LEU A 139 42.58 -26.05 -18.00
N ARG A 140 43.71 -25.93 -17.29
CA ARG A 140 45.00 -25.59 -17.90
C ARG A 140 45.86 -26.86 -17.98
N ARG A 141 45.90 -27.47 -19.17
CA ARG A 141 46.95 -28.41 -19.59
C ARG A 141 47.92 -27.71 -20.54
N ARG A 142 49.21 -27.92 -20.30
CA ARG A 142 50.44 -27.81 -21.14
C ARG A 142 51.54 -27.29 -20.19
N GLY A 143 52.61 -27.99 -19.84
CA GLY A 143 53.33 -29.08 -20.49
C GLY A 143 54.77 -28.62 -20.72
N ILE A 144 55.70 -29.03 -19.82
CA ILE A 144 57.13 -29.41 -19.98
C ILE A 144 58.05 -28.39 -20.74
N VAL A 145 59.18 -27.90 -20.20
CA VAL A 145 60.54 -28.51 -20.26
C VAL A 145 61.58 -27.71 -19.44
N ARG A 146 62.22 -28.42 -18.50
CA ARG A 146 63.65 -28.55 -18.08
C ARG A 146 64.64 -27.38 -17.80
N HIS A 147 65.30 -27.59 -16.64
CA HIS A 147 66.72 -27.45 -16.27
C HIS A 147 67.36 -26.05 -16.12
N ARG A 148 67.91 -25.76 -14.93
CA ARG A 148 69.26 -26.19 -14.47
C ARG A 148 69.41 -25.98 -12.95
N HIS A 149 70.16 -26.90 -12.34
CA HIS A 149 70.59 -26.90 -10.94
C HIS A 149 72.12 -26.74 -10.88
N ALA A 150 72.58 -26.27 -9.71
CA ALA A 150 73.94 -26.34 -9.14
C ALA A 150 74.96 -25.35 -9.74
N ALA A 151 75.81 -24.70 -8.96
CA ALA A 151 76.08 -24.66 -7.52
C ALA A 151 76.73 -23.31 -7.20
#